data_AF-A0A1V5ZMU6-F1
#
_entry.id   AF-A0A1V5ZMU6-F1
#
_cell.length_a   1.000
_cell.length_b   1.000
_cell.length_c   1.000
_cell.angle_alpha   90.00
_cell.angle_beta   90.00
_cell.angle_gamma   90.00
#
_symmetry.space_group_name_H-M   'P 1'
#
loop_
_entity.id
_entity.type
_entity.pdbx_description
1 polymer ?
#
loop_
_entity_poly.entity_id
_entity_poly.type
_entity_poly.pdbx_seq_one_letter_code
_entity_poly.pdbx_strand_id
1 'polypeptide(L)'
;MKNLSIQYEILVMSGLHVLCAPEVLLEEKPILKTTINAVKKLFDIRKKEEIPKDLYEQAAHVLSIASLGFCAGKEKEVKDWIINLNISEFPNPHNLPWDQRIINDLYKSWLSIFKKDKEIKQIPARIERLRKDQNKFEPGFLDIDKKESHKKVWKLISLYNWSKATELIAYSVGTKFDKSILKEFRKFINSAHKAEVNYSYMDLFLWLEPAGCRIMIKNE
;
A
#
# COMPACT_ATOMS: atom_id res chain seq x y z
N MET A 1 -9.56 -16.32 18.27
CA MET A 1 -9.42 -15.12 17.40
C MET A 1 -8.69 -15.40 16.10
N LYS A 2 -7.52 -16.08 16.10
CA LYS A 2 -6.78 -16.42 14.86
C LYS A 2 -7.61 -17.11 13.76
N ASN A 3 -8.36 -18.17 14.10
CA ASN A 3 -9.21 -18.87 13.11
C ASN A 3 -10.32 -17.98 12.50
N LEU A 4 -10.84 -17.01 13.27
CA LEU A 4 -11.87 -16.09 12.79
C LEU A 4 -11.27 -15.02 11.87
N SER A 5 -10.04 -14.56 12.15
CA SER A 5 -9.29 -13.64 11.30
C SER A 5 -9.04 -14.26 9.91
N ILE A 6 -8.56 -15.52 9.89
CA ILE A 6 -8.28 -16.27 8.65
C ILE A 6 -9.55 -16.44 7.80
N GLN A 7 -10.69 -16.75 8.41
CA GLN A 7 -11.96 -16.89 7.68
C GLN A 7 -12.37 -15.59 6.97
N TYR A 8 -12.25 -14.45 7.66
CA TYR A 8 -12.53 -13.15 7.04
C TYR A 8 -11.49 -12.79 5.99
N GLU A 9 -10.21 -13.08 6.22
CA GLU A 9 -9.15 -12.84 5.24
C GLU A 9 -9.40 -13.59 3.93
N ILE A 10 -9.74 -14.88 3.99
CA ILE A 10 -10.11 -15.66 2.79
C ILE A 10 -11.28 -15.00 2.06
N LEU A 11 -12.33 -14.62 2.79
CA LEU A 11 -13.53 -14.01 2.20
C LEU A 11 -13.21 -12.65 1.54
N VAL A 12 -12.35 -11.86 2.15
CA VAL A 12 -11.91 -10.59 1.57
C VAL A 12 -11.04 -10.82 0.33
N MET A 13 -10.10 -11.76 0.37
CA MET A 13 -9.25 -12.09 -0.78
C MET A 13 -10.06 -12.57 -1.99
N SER A 14 -11.09 -13.41 -1.76
CA SER A 14 -12.02 -13.82 -2.82
C SER A 14 -12.79 -12.65 -3.43
N GLY A 15 -12.98 -11.56 -2.68
CA GLY A 15 -13.70 -10.36 -3.08
C GLY A 15 -12.82 -9.16 -3.45
N LEU A 16 -11.49 -9.32 -3.61
CA LEU A 16 -10.60 -8.18 -3.84
C LEU A 16 -10.98 -7.38 -5.10
N HIS A 17 -11.35 -8.09 -6.18
CA HIS A 17 -11.71 -7.51 -7.47
C HIS A 17 -12.89 -6.52 -7.38
N VAL A 18 -13.87 -6.81 -6.52
CA VAL A 18 -15.05 -5.94 -6.35
C VAL A 18 -14.75 -4.69 -5.52
N LEU A 19 -13.73 -4.72 -4.65
CA LEU A 19 -13.31 -3.53 -3.89
C LEU A 19 -12.64 -2.46 -4.76
N CYS A 20 -12.04 -2.89 -5.87
CA CYS A 20 -11.40 -2.00 -6.83
C CYS A 20 -12.36 -1.52 -7.94
N ALA A 21 -13.59 -2.03 -8.01
CA ALA A 21 -14.54 -1.66 -9.04
C ALA A 21 -15.18 -0.29 -8.74
N PRO A 22 -15.28 0.63 -9.73
CA PRO A 22 -16.19 1.76 -9.60
C PRO A 22 -17.61 1.20 -9.41
N GLU A 23 -18.43 1.86 -8.60
CA GLU A 23 -19.71 1.37 -8.00
C GLU A 23 -20.83 1.00 -9.01
N VAL A 24 -20.49 0.84 -10.29
CA VAL A 24 -21.36 0.70 -11.46
C VAL A 24 -21.64 -0.75 -11.87
N LEU A 25 -20.96 -1.76 -11.30
CA LEU A 25 -21.26 -3.17 -11.62
C LEU A 25 -22.41 -3.71 -10.76
N LEU A 26 -23.65 -3.44 -11.21
CA LEU A 26 -24.90 -3.84 -10.55
C LEU A 26 -24.99 -5.35 -10.24
N GLU A 27 -24.30 -6.19 -11.00
CA GLU A 27 -24.32 -7.66 -10.90
C GLU A 27 -23.57 -8.21 -9.68
N GLU A 28 -22.59 -7.47 -9.15
CA GLU A 28 -21.73 -7.94 -8.06
C GLU A 28 -22.13 -7.40 -6.67
N LYS A 29 -23.29 -6.73 -6.56
CA LYS A 29 -23.77 -6.14 -5.30
C LYS A 29 -23.78 -7.09 -4.09
N PRO A 30 -24.20 -8.37 -4.20
CA PRO A 30 -24.16 -9.30 -3.07
C PRO A 30 -22.73 -9.64 -2.63
N ILE A 31 -21.81 -9.81 -3.58
CA ILE A 31 -20.39 -10.11 -3.33
C ILE A 31 -19.77 -8.87 -2.67
N LEU A 32 -19.96 -7.69 -3.24
CA LEU A 32 -19.47 -6.42 -2.67
C LEU A 32 -19.94 -6.22 -1.23
N LYS A 33 -21.23 -6.42 -0.95
CA LYS A 33 -21.77 -6.30 0.41
C LYS A 33 -21.11 -7.29 1.38
N THR A 34 -20.95 -8.54 0.94
CA THR A 34 -20.33 -9.60 1.74
C THR A 34 -18.86 -9.29 2.01
N THR A 35 -18.11 -8.89 0.98
CA THR A 35 -16.70 -8.49 1.09
C THR A 35 -16.54 -7.29 2.02
N ILE A 36 -17.34 -6.22 1.87
CA ILE A 36 -17.27 -5.04 2.75
C ILE A 36 -17.53 -5.43 4.21
N ASN A 37 -18.50 -6.32 4.46
CA ASN A 37 -18.77 -6.80 5.82
C ASN A 37 -17.58 -7.60 6.38
N ALA A 38 -16.95 -8.45 5.56
CA ALA A 38 -15.75 -9.20 5.94
C ALA A 38 -14.58 -8.26 6.24
N VAL A 39 -14.33 -7.25 5.39
CA VAL A 39 -13.30 -6.22 5.58
C VAL A 39 -13.53 -5.47 6.90
N LYS A 40 -14.77 -5.07 7.21
CA LYS A 40 -15.11 -4.38 8.47
C LYS A 40 -14.75 -5.25 9.68
N LYS A 41 -15.13 -6.53 9.65
CA LYS A 41 -14.82 -7.47 10.73
C LYS A 41 -13.32 -7.73 10.86
N LEU A 42 -12.62 -7.91 9.75
CA LEU A 42 -11.18 -8.12 9.73
C LEU A 42 -10.43 -6.90 10.27
N PHE A 43 -10.81 -5.69 9.86
CA PHE A 43 -10.27 -4.45 10.42
C PHE A 43 -10.46 -4.37 11.94
N ASP A 44 -11.68 -4.64 12.43
CA ASP A 44 -12.01 -4.57 13.86
C ASP A 44 -11.23 -5.58 14.72
N ILE A 45 -10.86 -6.71 14.12
CA ILE A 45 -10.00 -7.74 14.74
C ILE A 45 -8.54 -7.28 14.70
N ARG A 46 -8.01 -7.00 13.51
CA ARG A 46 -6.57 -6.77 13.30
C ARG A 46 -6.05 -5.49 13.94
N LYS A 47 -6.87 -4.43 14.05
CA LYS A 47 -6.46 -3.19 14.74
C LYS A 47 -6.13 -3.36 16.22
N LYS A 48 -6.52 -4.50 16.83
CA LYS A 48 -6.26 -4.86 18.24
C LYS A 48 -5.05 -5.79 18.39
N GLU A 49 -4.46 -6.23 17.29
CA GLU A 49 -3.26 -7.06 17.31
C GLU A 49 -2.06 -6.23 17.78
N GLU A 50 -1.09 -6.89 18.38
CA GLU A 50 0.18 -6.25 18.74
C GLU A 50 0.94 -5.89 17.47
N ILE A 51 1.48 -4.68 17.45
CA ILE A 51 2.30 -4.20 16.34
C ILE A 51 3.67 -4.90 16.41
N PRO A 52 4.12 -5.54 15.31
CA PRO A 52 5.44 -6.15 15.26
C PRO A 52 6.55 -5.15 15.57
N LYS A 53 7.63 -5.62 16.20
CA LYS A 53 8.80 -4.78 16.52
C LYS A 53 9.78 -4.66 15.35
N ASP A 54 9.82 -5.66 14.48
CA ASP A 54 10.59 -5.56 13.23
C ASP A 54 9.97 -4.47 12.36
N LEU A 55 10.81 -3.62 11.76
CA LEU A 55 10.35 -2.43 11.03
C LEU A 55 9.57 -2.78 9.76
N TYR A 56 9.94 -3.85 9.05
CA TYR A 56 9.27 -4.26 7.82
C TYR A 56 7.95 -4.95 8.12
N GLU A 57 7.95 -5.81 9.14
CA GLU A 57 6.71 -6.41 9.64
C GLU A 57 5.78 -5.34 10.20
N GLN A 58 6.29 -4.34 10.92
CA GLN A 58 5.53 -3.19 11.40
C GLN A 58 4.89 -2.43 10.23
N ALA A 59 5.68 -2.13 9.19
CA ALA A 59 5.18 -1.43 8.01
C ALA A 59 4.07 -2.23 7.29
N ALA A 60 4.29 -3.53 7.04
CA ALA A 60 3.29 -4.42 6.46
C ALA A 60 2.01 -4.48 7.29
N HIS A 61 2.17 -4.67 8.59
CA HIS A 61 1.07 -4.76 9.53
C HIS A 61 0.25 -3.47 9.53
N VAL A 62 0.90 -2.31 9.70
CA VAL A 62 0.21 -1.02 9.76
C VAL A 62 -0.47 -0.66 8.43
N LEU A 63 0.22 -0.83 7.30
CA LEU A 63 -0.36 -0.56 5.98
C LEU A 63 -1.55 -1.47 5.68
N SER A 64 -1.47 -2.75 6.05
CA SER A 64 -2.58 -3.70 5.84
C SER A 64 -3.82 -3.31 6.63
N ILE A 65 -3.68 -2.95 7.91
CA ILE A 65 -4.81 -2.55 8.76
C ILE A 65 -5.42 -1.23 8.29
N ALA A 66 -4.58 -0.24 7.98
CA ALA A 66 -5.06 1.04 7.46
C ALA A 66 -5.83 0.86 6.14
N SER A 67 -5.33 0.02 5.26
CA SER A 67 -5.97 -0.32 3.99
C SER A 67 -7.34 -0.99 4.18
N LEU A 68 -7.43 -1.96 5.09
CA LEU A 68 -8.69 -2.59 5.47
C LEU A 68 -9.69 -1.54 5.99
N GLY A 69 -9.24 -0.62 6.84
CA GLY A 69 -10.11 0.45 7.34
C GLY A 69 -10.62 1.39 6.25
N PHE A 70 -9.79 1.73 5.25
CA PHE A 70 -10.23 2.49 4.08
C PHE A 70 -11.25 1.71 3.23
N CYS A 71 -10.99 0.42 2.99
CA CYS A 71 -11.93 -0.46 2.29
C CYS A 71 -13.26 -0.63 3.07
N ALA A 72 -13.21 -0.60 4.40
CA ALA A 72 -14.38 -0.63 5.28
C ALA A 72 -15.16 0.69 5.33
N GLY A 73 -14.62 1.78 4.78
CA GLY A 73 -15.17 3.13 4.88
C GLY A 73 -15.04 3.74 6.27
N LYS A 74 -13.97 3.43 6.98
CA LYS A 74 -13.67 3.88 8.35
C LYS A 74 -12.50 4.87 8.37
N GLU A 75 -12.42 5.81 7.42
CA GLU A 75 -11.22 6.64 7.25
C GLU A 75 -10.87 7.46 8.50
N LYS A 76 -11.88 8.01 9.19
CA LYS A 76 -11.67 8.74 10.45
C LYS A 76 -11.06 7.84 11.54
N GLU A 77 -11.58 6.62 11.68
CA GLU A 77 -11.09 5.65 12.66
C GLU A 77 -9.66 5.21 12.34
N VAL A 78 -9.32 5.05 11.06
CA VAL A 78 -7.93 4.77 10.62
C VAL A 78 -7.00 5.92 10.97
N LYS A 79 -7.41 7.17 10.67
CA LYS A 79 -6.62 8.35 11.00
C LYS A 79 -6.35 8.44 12.49
N ASP A 80 -7.39 8.32 13.31
CA ASP A 80 -7.28 8.38 14.77
C ASP A 80 -6.41 7.22 15.29
N TRP A 81 -6.56 6.01 14.73
CA TRP A 81 -5.72 4.87 15.07
C TRP A 81 -4.24 5.15 14.77
N ILE A 82 -3.89 5.58 13.55
CA ILE A 82 -2.50 5.87 13.14
C ILE A 82 -1.87 6.95 14.04
N ILE A 83 -2.60 8.03 14.36
CA ILE A 83 -2.08 9.13 15.19
C ILE A 83 -1.72 8.65 16.61
N ASN A 84 -2.47 7.67 17.13
CA ASN A 84 -2.26 7.12 18.47
C ASN A 84 -1.29 5.93 18.49
N LEU A 85 -0.75 5.51 17.34
CA LEU A 85 0.23 4.43 17.30
C LEU A 85 1.59 4.92 17.80
N ASN A 86 2.16 4.15 18.72
CA ASN A 86 3.58 4.27 19.06
C ASN A 86 4.39 3.38 18.10
N ILE A 87 4.63 3.89 16.89
CA ILE A 87 5.42 3.17 15.87
C ILE A 87 6.91 3.47 16.03
N SER A 88 7.74 2.44 15.83
CA SER A 88 9.19 2.63 15.76
C SER A 88 9.54 3.47 14.53
N GLU A 89 10.40 4.47 14.70
CA GLU A 89 10.90 5.24 13.57
C GLU A 89 11.86 4.39 12.72
N PHE A 90 11.70 4.46 11.40
CA PHE A 90 12.69 3.88 10.51
C PHE A 90 14.05 4.58 10.71
N PRO A 91 15.16 3.84 10.69
CA PRO A 91 16.51 4.39 10.74
C PRO A 91 16.71 5.45 9.65
N ASN A 92 17.73 6.29 9.86
CA ASN A 92 18.12 7.27 8.86
C ASN A 92 18.27 6.58 7.48
N PRO A 93 17.51 7.01 6.46
CA PRO A 93 17.53 6.39 5.14
C PRO A 93 18.94 6.24 4.57
N HIS A 94 19.85 7.16 4.91
CA HIS A 94 21.23 7.17 4.42
C HIS A 94 22.07 5.95 4.83
N ASN A 95 21.64 5.17 5.83
CA ASN A 95 22.33 3.96 6.27
C ASN A 95 21.65 2.66 5.82
N LEU A 96 20.55 2.76 5.09
CA LEU A 96 19.78 1.60 4.64
C LEU A 96 20.22 1.12 3.24
N PRO A 97 20.06 -0.18 2.92
CA PRO A 97 20.05 -0.69 1.55
C PRO A 97 19.05 0.06 0.66
N TRP A 98 19.26 0.04 -0.65
CA TRP A 98 18.49 0.86 -1.58
C TRP A 98 16.98 0.54 -1.59
N ASP A 99 16.62 -0.74 -1.66
CA ASP A 99 15.24 -1.22 -1.58
C ASP A 99 14.53 -0.78 -0.28
N GLN A 100 15.25 -0.85 0.84
CA GLN A 100 14.79 -0.46 2.17
C GLN A 100 14.47 1.04 2.27
N ARG A 101 15.22 1.89 1.56
CA ARG A 101 14.91 3.33 1.48
C ARG A 101 13.60 3.59 0.76
N ILE A 102 13.39 2.91 -0.36
CA ILE A 102 12.15 3.06 -1.15
C ILE A 102 10.96 2.60 -0.30
N ILE A 103 11.07 1.47 0.40
CA ILE A 103 10.03 0.97 1.31
C ILE A 103 9.71 1.99 2.40
N ASN A 104 10.72 2.60 3.03
CA ASN A 104 10.53 3.62 4.07
C ASN A 104 9.79 4.85 3.53
N ASP A 105 10.18 5.35 2.36
CA ASP A 105 9.51 6.50 1.74
C ASP A 105 8.08 6.18 1.29
N LEU A 106 7.84 4.97 0.77
CA LEU A 106 6.49 4.47 0.46
C LEU A 106 5.63 4.40 1.72
N TYR A 107 6.15 3.79 2.78
CA TYR A 107 5.45 3.67 4.07
C TYR A 107 5.03 5.05 4.60
N LYS A 108 5.96 6.01 4.65
CA LYS A 108 5.68 7.39 5.09
C LYS A 108 4.65 8.10 4.20
N SER A 109 4.74 7.88 2.88
CA SER A 109 3.79 8.45 1.91
C SER A 109 2.38 7.93 2.15
N TRP A 110 2.22 6.62 2.33
CA TRP A 110 0.93 5.99 2.60
C TRP A 110 0.35 6.35 3.97
N LEU A 111 1.17 6.45 5.01
CA LEU A 111 0.70 6.99 6.30
C LEU A 111 0.13 8.40 6.15
N SER A 112 0.79 9.26 5.36
CA SER A 112 0.35 10.64 5.10
C SER A 112 -0.98 10.65 4.31
N ILE A 113 -1.10 9.80 3.30
CA ILE A 113 -2.34 9.58 2.53
C ILE A 113 -3.48 9.15 3.47
N PHE A 114 -3.26 8.15 4.31
CA PHE A 114 -4.28 7.64 5.22
C PHE A 114 -4.70 8.66 6.28
N LYS A 115 -3.75 9.47 6.78
CA LYS A 115 -4.04 10.57 7.71
C LYS A 115 -4.72 11.77 7.05
N LYS A 116 -4.69 11.85 5.72
CA LYS A 116 -5.10 13.03 4.94
C LYS A 116 -4.45 14.31 5.47
N ASP A 117 -3.13 14.27 5.68
CA ASP A 117 -2.38 15.38 6.26
C ASP A 117 -1.63 16.22 5.20
N LYS A 118 -0.96 17.28 5.66
CA LYS A 118 -0.23 18.22 4.78
C LYS A 118 0.96 17.61 4.06
N GLU A 119 1.48 16.46 4.53
CA GLU A 119 2.66 15.81 3.95
C GLU A 119 2.34 15.17 2.59
N ILE A 120 1.06 14.95 2.26
CA ILE A 120 0.64 14.45 0.94
C ILE A 120 1.20 15.31 -0.19
N LYS A 121 1.22 16.64 -0.01
CA LYS A 121 1.75 17.59 -1.01
C LYS A 121 3.25 17.40 -1.27
N GLN A 122 3.98 16.77 -0.35
CA GLN A 122 5.40 16.49 -0.50
C GLN A 122 5.69 15.15 -1.17
N ILE A 123 4.69 14.28 -1.36
CA ILE A 123 4.88 12.94 -1.94
C ILE A 123 5.52 13.01 -3.34
N PRO A 124 5.08 13.87 -4.28
CA PRO A 124 5.74 13.98 -5.59
C PRO A 124 7.23 14.35 -5.47
N ALA A 125 7.56 15.30 -4.59
CA ALA A 125 8.95 15.71 -4.36
C ALA A 125 9.80 14.59 -3.72
N ARG A 126 9.22 13.79 -2.81
CA ARG A 126 9.90 12.61 -2.25
C ARG A 126 10.20 11.56 -3.34
N ILE A 127 9.24 11.30 -4.22
CA ILE A 127 9.40 10.34 -5.32
C ILE A 127 10.40 10.85 -6.37
N GLU A 128 10.39 12.14 -6.67
CA GLU A 128 11.40 12.76 -7.55
C GLU A 128 12.81 12.62 -6.96
N ARG A 129 12.97 12.85 -5.66
CA ARG A 129 14.24 12.62 -4.95
C ARG A 129 14.67 11.15 -5.05
N LEU A 130 13.77 10.19 -4.83
CA LEU A 130 14.09 8.76 -5.01
C LEU A 130 14.61 8.45 -6.42
N ARG A 131 13.99 9.03 -7.46
CA ARG A 131 14.47 8.87 -8.85
C ARG A 131 15.87 9.45 -9.06
N LYS A 132 16.19 10.58 -8.44
CA LYS A 132 17.54 11.18 -8.48
C LYS A 132 18.56 10.31 -7.74
N ASP A 133 18.19 9.82 -6.57
CA ASP A 133 19.04 8.98 -5.71
C ASP A 133 19.29 7.59 -6.30
N GLN A 134 18.38 7.09 -7.15
CA GLN A 134 18.52 5.80 -7.85
C GLN A 134 19.89 5.66 -8.54
N ASN A 135 20.32 6.68 -9.30
CA ASN A 135 21.60 6.67 -10.01
C ASN A 135 22.82 6.50 -9.09
N LYS A 136 22.69 6.87 -7.81
CA LYS A 136 23.76 6.81 -6.83
C LYS A 136 23.79 5.49 -6.07
N PHE A 137 22.63 4.95 -5.71
CA PHE A 137 22.55 3.82 -4.77
C PHE A 137 22.19 2.49 -5.43
N GLU A 138 21.48 2.49 -6.57
CA GLU A 138 21.07 1.27 -7.26
C GLU A 138 22.26 0.42 -7.73
N PRO A 139 23.31 0.98 -8.38
CA PRO A 139 24.42 0.16 -8.88
C PRO A 139 25.09 -0.65 -7.77
N GLY A 140 25.42 0.01 -6.66
CA GLY A 140 26.02 -0.65 -5.49
C GLY A 140 25.10 -1.69 -4.86
N PHE A 141 23.79 -1.50 -4.87
CA PHE A 141 22.84 -2.47 -4.35
C PHE A 141 22.75 -3.75 -5.21
N LEU A 142 22.84 -3.60 -6.54
CA LEU A 142 22.78 -4.71 -7.49
C LEU A 142 24.10 -5.50 -7.57
N ASP A 143 25.24 -4.85 -7.32
CA ASP A 143 26.57 -5.46 -7.45
C ASP A 143 26.98 -6.38 -6.28
N ILE A 144 26.30 -6.31 -5.13
CA ILE A 144 26.72 -7.03 -3.90
C ILE A 144 26.60 -8.56 -4.02
N ASP A 145 25.70 -9.09 -4.86
CA ASP A 145 25.59 -10.55 -5.06
C ASP A 145 25.00 -10.91 -6.43
N LYS A 146 25.84 -11.39 -7.35
CA LYS A 146 25.44 -11.76 -8.72
C LYS A 146 24.39 -12.87 -8.76
N LYS A 147 24.37 -13.78 -7.78
CA LYS A 147 23.39 -14.90 -7.75
C LYS A 147 21.99 -14.44 -7.32
N GLU A 148 21.90 -13.41 -6.48
CA GLU A 148 20.61 -12.83 -6.04
C GLU A 148 20.19 -11.58 -6.83
N SER A 149 21.07 -11.08 -7.72
CA SER A 149 20.83 -9.88 -8.54
C SER A 149 19.48 -9.89 -9.25
N HIS A 150 19.04 -11.02 -9.81
CA HIS A 150 17.78 -11.11 -10.53
C HIS A 150 16.56 -10.83 -9.63
N LYS A 151 16.53 -11.40 -8.42
CA LYS A 151 15.44 -11.15 -7.45
C LYS A 151 15.45 -9.69 -6.98
N LYS A 152 16.63 -9.12 -6.77
CA LYS A 152 16.81 -7.70 -6.40
C LYS A 152 16.28 -6.77 -7.50
N VAL A 153 16.57 -7.06 -8.77
CA VAL A 153 16.05 -6.29 -9.91
C VAL A 153 14.53 -6.30 -9.93
N TRP A 154 13.91 -7.49 -9.84
CA TRP A 154 12.44 -7.57 -9.82
C TRP A 154 11.83 -6.84 -8.62
N LYS A 155 12.47 -6.92 -7.45
CA LYS A 155 12.08 -6.15 -6.27
C LYS A 155 12.07 -4.65 -6.53
N LEU A 156 13.13 -4.12 -7.13
CA LEU A 156 13.19 -2.70 -7.48
C LEU A 156 12.14 -2.31 -8.52
N ILE A 157 11.92 -3.15 -9.54
CA ILE A 157 10.87 -2.93 -10.54
C ILE A 157 9.50 -2.81 -9.86
N SER A 158 9.17 -3.71 -8.94
CA SER A 158 7.90 -3.60 -8.19
C SER A 158 7.84 -2.30 -7.38
N LEU A 159 8.88 -2.00 -6.59
CA LEU A 159 8.93 -0.82 -5.74
C LEU A 159 8.82 0.50 -6.53
N TYR A 160 9.39 0.59 -7.72
CA TYR A 160 9.27 1.76 -8.58
C TYR A 160 7.86 1.94 -9.13
N ASN A 161 7.21 0.85 -9.52
CA ASN A 161 5.82 0.88 -9.96
C ASN A 161 4.90 1.28 -8.80
N TRP A 162 5.11 0.76 -7.58
CA TRP A 162 4.41 1.19 -6.38
C TRP A 162 4.65 2.66 -6.05
N SER A 163 5.87 3.16 -6.22
CA SER A 163 6.19 4.58 -6.04
C SER A 163 5.39 5.44 -6.99
N LYS A 164 5.35 5.09 -8.28
CA LYS A 164 4.58 5.84 -9.26
C LYS A 164 3.06 5.77 -9.01
N ALA A 165 2.55 4.60 -8.61
CA ALA A 165 1.15 4.45 -8.21
C ALA A 165 0.79 5.32 -7.00
N THR A 166 1.69 5.42 -6.02
CA THR A 166 1.54 6.27 -4.83
C THR A 166 1.53 7.76 -5.20
N GLU A 167 2.34 8.19 -6.17
CA GLU A 167 2.31 9.56 -6.72
C GLU A 167 0.92 9.92 -7.27
N LEU A 168 0.31 9.01 -8.04
CA LEU A 168 -1.01 9.20 -8.64
C LEU A 168 -2.11 9.26 -7.57
N ILE A 169 -2.02 8.44 -6.52
CA ILE A 169 -2.94 8.52 -5.38
C ILE A 169 -2.82 9.89 -4.71
N ALA A 170 -1.59 10.33 -4.40
CA ALA A 170 -1.37 11.62 -3.75
C ALA A 170 -1.96 12.78 -4.56
N TYR A 171 -1.81 12.75 -5.88
CA TYR A 171 -2.44 13.72 -6.79
C TYR A 171 -3.97 13.66 -6.74
N SER A 172 -4.55 12.45 -6.66
CA SER A 172 -6.00 12.27 -6.63
C SER A 172 -6.67 12.68 -5.32
N VAL A 173 -5.93 12.75 -4.20
CA VAL A 173 -6.51 13.07 -2.89
C VAL A 173 -7.03 14.51 -2.88
N GLY A 174 -8.34 14.67 -2.70
CA GLY A 174 -8.99 15.99 -2.67
C GLY A 174 -9.30 16.56 -4.06
N THR A 175 -9.05 15.81 -5.13
CA THR A 175 -9.55 16.12 -6.48
C THR A 175 -10.78 15.30 -6.78
N LYS A 176 -11.62 15.76 -7.71
CA LYS A 176 -12.74 14.96 -8.23
C LYS A 176 -12.23 13.64 -8.82
N PHE A 177 -13.07 12.61 -8.78
CA PHE A 177 -12.77 11.34 -9.41
C PHE A 177 -12.41 11.50 -10.90
N ASP A 178 -11.30 10.88 -11.31
CA ASP A 178 -10.84 10.83 -12.69
C ASP A 178 -10.52 9.39 -13.09
N LYS A 179 -11.31 8.86 -14.02
CA LYS A 179 -11.19 7.50 -14.54
C LYS A 179 -9.84 7.27 -15.26
N SER A 180 -9.25 8.30 -15.85
CA SER A 180 -7.94 8.21 -16.52
C SER A 180 -6.82 7.96 -15.52
N ILE A 181 -6.84 8.67 -14.38
CA ILE A 181 -5.89 8.50 -13.28
C ILE A 181 -6.03 7.12 -12.66
N LEU A 182 -7.27 6.64 -12.45
CA LEU A 182 -7.50 5.28 -11.95
C LEU A 182 -6.96 4.21 -12.92
N LYS A 183 -7.15 4.41 -14.23
CA LYS A 183 -6.61 3.50 -15.25
C LYS A 183 -5.08 3.48 -15.24
N GLU A 184 -4.45 4.63 -15.11
CA GLU A 184 -2.99 4.74 -15.05
C GLU A 184 -2.43 4.15 -13.75
N PHE A 185 -3.07 4.41 -12.61
CA PHE A 185 -2.76 3.77 -11.33
C PHE A 185 -2.75 2.24 -11.46
N ARG A 186 -3.83 1.66 -12.00
CA ARG A 186 -3.94 0.21 -12.22
C ARG A 186 -2.88 -0.35 -13.15
N LYS A 187 -2.43 0.42 -14.15
CA LYS A 187 -1.32 0.01 -15.03
C LYS A 187 -0.04 -0.19 -14.22
N PHE A 188 0.30 0.75 -13.34
CA PHE A 188 1.48 0.62 -12.48
C PHE A 188 1.33 -0.52 -11.46
N ILE A 189 0.17 -0.66 -10.81
CA ILE A 189 -0.07 -1.78 -9.89
C ILE A 189 0.08 -3.14 -10.58
N ASN A 190 -0.51 -3.32 -11.76
CA ASN A 190 -0.37 -4.56 -12.52
C ASN A 190 1.09 -4.88 -12.88
N SER A 191 1.89 -3.85 -13.22
CA SER A 191 3.32 -4.03 -13.46
C SER A 191 4.08 -4.40 -12.18
N ALA A 192 3.70 -3.84 -11.02
CA ALA A 192 4.28 -4.19 -9.73
C ALA A 192 4.01 -5.64 -9.37
N HIS A 193 2.74 -6.08 -9.45
CA HIS A 193 2.35 -7.47 -9.17
C HIS A 193 3.04 -8.47 -10.10
N LYS A 194 3.19 -8.14 -11.39
CA LYS A 194 3.95 -9.00 -12.33
C LYS A 194 5.41 -9.15 -11.93
N ALA A 195 6.04 -8.10 -11.41
CA ALA A 195 7.39 -8.16 -10.91
C ALA A 195 7.48 -9.00 -9.62
N GLU A 196 6.52 -8.87 -8.71
CA GLU A 196 6.44 -9.62 -7.44
C GLU A 196 6.40 -11.14 -7.62
N VAL A 197 5.75 -11.66 -8.67
CA VAL A 197 5.78 -13.10 -8.98
C VAL A 197 7.20 -13.64 -9.12
N ASN A 198 8.16 -12.80 -9.52
CA ASN A 198 9.55 -13.19 -9.80
C ASN A 198 10.50 -13.05 -8.60
N TYR A 199 10.05 -12.48 -7.48
CA TYR A 199 10.82 -12.45 -6.24
C TYR A 199 9.87 -12.71 -5.06
N SER A 200 10.05 -13.87 -4.42
CA SER A 200 9.16 -14.56 -3.46
C SER A 200 8.78 -13.79 -2.16
N TYR A 201 8.55 -12.48 -2.22
CA TYR A 201 8.25 -11.63 -1.08
C TYR A 201 7.45 -10.39 -1.54
N MET A 202 6.19 -10.27 -1.14
CA MET A 202 5.71 -9.22 -0.23
C MET A 202 4.17 -9.14 -0.16
N ASP A 203 3.60 -9.48 1.00
CA ASP A 203 2.24 -9.07 1.40
C ASP A 203 2.15 -7.57 1.75
N LEU A 204 3.29 -6.86 1.77
CA LEU A 204 3.43 -5.47 2.21
C LEU A 204 2.43 -4.54 1.54
N PHE A 205 2.17 -4.75 0.25
CA PHE A 205 1.34 -3.86 -0.56
C PHE A 205 0.06 -4.49 -1.08
N LEU A 206 -0.21 -5.77 -0.78
CA LEU A 206 -1.40 -6.49 -1.23
C LEU A 206 -2.68 -5.70 -0.96
N TRP A 207 -2.78 -5.10 0.22
CA TRP A 207 -3.94 -4.35 0.66
C TRP A 207 -3.98 -2.91 0.15
N LEU A 208 -2.87 -2.39 -0.38
CA LEU A 208 -2.79 -1.00 -0.84
C LEU A 208 -3.54 -0.78 -2.16
N GLU A 209 -3.61 -1.77 -3.05
CA GLU A 209 -4.37 -1.63 -4.30
C GLU A 209 -5.85 -1.30 -4.05
N PRO A 210 -6.61 -2.12 -3.29
CA PRO A 210 -8.02 -1.83 -3.05
C PRO A 210 -8.20 -0.54 -2.25
N ALA A 211 -7.31 -0.24 -1.31
CA ALA A 211 -7.35 1.04 -0.60
C ALA A 211 -7.15 2.23 -1.54
N GLY A 212 -6.17 2.17 -2.44
CA GLY A 212 -5.91 3.19 -3.46
C GLY A 212 -7.10 3.40 -4.39
N CYS A 213 -7.72 2.31 -4.86
CA CYS A 213 -8.95 2.40 -5.66
C CYS A 213 -10.07 3.11 -4.88
N ARG A 214 -10.31 2.74 -3.62
CA ARG A 214 -11.34 3.36 -2.78
C ARG A 214 -11.06 4.84 -2.50
N ILE A 215 -9.80 5.22 -2.30
CA ILE A 215 -9.40 6.63 -2.14
C ILE A 215 -9.73 7.44 -3.39
N MET A 216 -9.46 6.91 -4.58
CA MET A 216 -9.73 7.60 -5.85
C MET A 216 -11.23 7.68 -6.14
N ILE A 217 -11.98 6.59 -5.90
CA ILE A 217 -13.41 6.50 -6.22
C ILE A 217 -14.27 7.36 -5.29
N LYS A 218 -13.96 7.42 -3.99
CA LYS A 218 -14.77 8.13 -2.98
C LYS A 218 -14.66 9.66 -2.99
N ASN A 219 -13.86 10.28 -3.86
CA ASN A 219 -13.73 11.74 -3.91
C ASN A 219 -14.87 12.41 -4.71
N GLU A 220 -16.11 11.94 -4.53
CA GLU A 220 -17.34 12.58 -5.01
C GLU A 220 -17.93 13.52 -3.95
#